data_AF-A0A484N8L9-F1
#
_entry.id   AF-A0A484N8L9-F1
#
_cell.length_a   1.000
_cell.length_b   1.000
_cell.length_c   1.000
_cell.angle_alpha   90.00
_cell.angle_beta   90.00
_cell.angle_gamma   90.00
#
_symmetry.space_group_name_H-M   'P 1'
#
loop_
_entity.id
_entity.type
_entity.pdbx_description
1 polymer ?
#
loop_
_entity_poly.entity_id
_entity_poly.type
_entity_poly.pdbx_seq_one_letter_code
_entity_poly.pdbx_strand_id
1 'polypeptide(L)'
;MSTATAKRINEMASDPYYLLHFIAFFSYIPMRCSAACFLLPSRSSLLLKREIQAVVAFTVISVVKTVRAETWQTVISDTLFFAKIFLTALALVMDYHLAFWYALVFIVTHILTQQPPYEGLGNSIQLTPLHLEALLTEGNTSRFWLVEFRALSTSTCICTSSFFPELSITYSNKNLSFGVVDLGLFPNAAEKFEISLARLNQLPLYILFENGTEVTRFPELDFQGTVFSSSITKKLLCKHFELDKRLLDYIVGK
;
A
#
# COMPACT_ATOMS: atom_id res chain seq x y z
N MET A 1 4.65 -14.49 21.52
CA MET A 1 3.98 -14.26 20.21
C MET A 1 2.53 -13.94 20.53
N SER A 2 2.08 -12.70 20.28
CA SER A 2 0.79 -12.21 20.78
C SER A 2 -0.39 -12.88 20.06
N THR A 3 -1.50 -13.10 20.76
CA THR A 3 -2.77 -13.61 20.20
C THR A 3 -3.26 -12.76 19.02
N ALA A 4 -2.95 -11.47 19.01
CA ALA A 4 -3.22 -10.57 17.89
C ALA A 4 -2.37 -10.89 16.64
N THR A 5 -1.13 -11.35 16.82
CA THR A 5 -0.25 -11.75 15.72
C THR A 5 -0.75 -13.03 15.06
N ALA A 6 -1.21 -14.00 15.86
CA ALA A 6 -1.77 -15.25 15.36
C ALA A 6 -3.11 -15.03 14.61
N LYS A 7 -3.99 -14.17 15.15
CA LYS A 7 -5.24 -13.79 14.48
C LYS A 7 -4.99 -13.13 13.12
N ARG A 8 -4.02 -12.21 13.06
CA ARG A 8 -3.64 -11.50 11.82
C ARG A 8 -3.05 -12.44 10.76
N ILE A 9 -2.23 -13.42 11.15
CA ILE A 9 -1.70 -14.44 10.23
C ILE A 9 -2.84 -15.31 9.67
N ASN A 10 -3.82 -15.65 10.50
CA ASN A 10 -4.96 -16.45 10.07
C ASN A 10 -5.89 -15.68 9.11
N GLU A 11 -6.10 -14.38 9.35
CA GLU A 11 -6.86 -13.50 8.46
C GLU A 11 -6.12 -13.31 7.12
N MET A 12 -4.81 -13.11 7.14
CA MET A 12 -3.98 -13.06 5.92
C MET A 12 -4.00 -14.40 5.16
N ALA A 13 -3.94 -15.53 5.86
CA ALA A 13 -3.99 -16.85 5.23
C ALA A 13 -5.37 -17.18 4.64
N SER A 14 -6.44 -16.56 5.14
CA SER A 14 -7.81 -16.83 4.67
C SER A 14 -8.24 -15.91 3.52
N ASP A 15 -7.48 -14.85 3.25
CA ASP A 15 -7.78 -13.94 2.15
C ASP A 15 -7.52 -14.62 0.80
N PRO A 16 -8.50 -14.62 -0.12
CA PRO A 16 -8.37 -15.26 -1.43
C PRO A 16 -7.18 -14.75 -2.24
N TYR A 17 -6.75 -13.51 -2.03
CA TYR A 17 -5.57 -12.95 -2.67
C TYR A 17 -4.33 -13.78 -2.32
N TYR A 18 -3.99 -13.92 -1.04
CA TYR A 18 -2.75 -14.61 -0.65
C TYR A 18 -2.80 -16.12 -0.95
N LEU A 19 -3.98 -16.74 -0.80
CA LEU A 19 -4.17 -18.17 -1.12
C LEU A 19 -3.93 -18.48 -2.60
N LEU A 20 -4.50 -17.70 -3.52
CA LEU A 20 -4.31 -17.92 -4.95
C LEU A 20 -2.85 -17.75 -5.37
N HIS A 21 -2.15 -16.76 -4.81
CA HIS A 21 -0.73 -16.56 -5.07
C HIS A 21 0.12 -17.71 -4.52
N PHE A 22 -0.22 -18.22 -3.34
CA PHE A 22 0.45 -19.37 -2.75
C PHE A 22 0.25 -20.62 -3.62
N ILE A 23 -1.00 -20.95 -3.99
CA ILE A 23 -1.31 -22.08 -4.87
C ILE A 23 -0.56 -21.97 -6.20
N ALA A 24 -0.54 -20.78 -6.82
CA ALA A 24 0.17 -20.54 -8.07
C ALA A 24 1.70 -20.69 -7.94
N PHE A 25 2.28 -20.38 -6.79
CA PHE A 25 3.72 -20.57 -6.56
C PHE A 25 4.07 -22.05 -6.37
N PHE A 26 3.27 -22.77 -5.57
CA PHE A 26 3.50 -24.18 -5.28
C PHE A 26 3.13 -25.11 -6.45
N SER A 27 2.28 -24.67 -7.39
CA SER A 27 1.96 -25.43 -8.60
C SER A 27 3.15 -25.65 -9.54
N TYR A 28 4.23 -24.88 -9.38
CA TYR A 28 5.46 -25.09 -10.14
C TYR A 28 6.16 -26.40 -9.81
N ILE A 29 6.10 -26.86 -8.55
CA ILE A 29 6.74 -28.10 -8.09
C ILE A 29 6.21 -29.34 -8.84
N PRO A 30 4.89 -29.62 -8.87
CA PRO A 30 4.37 -30.76 -9.63
C PRO A 30 4.60 -30.63 -11.14
N MET A 31 4.61 -29.41 -11.68
CA MET A 31 4.94 -29.16 -13.09
C MET A 31 6.41 -29.52 -13.38
N ARG A 32 7.33 -29.15 -12.48
CA ARG A 32 8.76 -29.45 -12.57
C ARG A 32 9.05 -30.94 -12.40
N CYS A 33 8.35 -31.62 -11.50
CA CYS A 33 8.45 -33.08 -11.32
C CYS A 33 7.98 -33.81 -12.59
N SER A 34 6.86 -33.39 -13.17
CA SER A 34 6.37 -33.95 -14.43
C SER A 34 7.37 -33.73 -15.57
N ALA A 35 7.90 -32.51 -15.71
CA ALA A 35 8.91 -32.19 -16.72
C ALA A 35 10.22 -32.98 -16.52
N ALA A 36 10.61 -33.28 -15.27
CA ALA A 36 11.80 -34.07 -14.97
C ALA A 36 11.74 -35.48 -15.58
N CYS A 37 10.54 -36.07 -15.68
CA CYS A 37 10.33 -37.38 -16.28
C CYS A 37 10.53 -37.40 -17.79
N PHE A 38 10.37 -36.27 -18.48
CA PHE A 38 10.47 -36.16 -19.94
C PHE A 38 11.78 -35.53 -20.43
N LEU A 39 12.50 -34.81 -19.55
CA LEU A 39 13.70 -34.06 -19.93
C LEU A 39 14.97 -34.92 -19.89
N LEU A 40 15.86 -34.70 -20.87
CA LEU A 40 17.19 -35.29 -20.88
C LEU A 40 17.99 -34.89 -19.62
N PRO A 41 18.86 -35.76 -19.06
CA PRO A 41 19.61 -35.45 -17.84
C PRO A 41 20.46 -34.18 -17.94
N SER A 42 21.05 -33.89 -19.10
CA SER A 42 21.84 -32.68 -19.36
C SER A 42 20.99 -31.41 -19.27
N ARG A 43 19.79 -31.41 -19.88
CA ARG A 43 18.81 -30.31 -19.80
C ARG A 43 18.31 -30.11 -18.36
N SER A 44 17.99 -31.20 -17.65
CA SER A 44 17.54 -31.13 -16.25
C SER A 44 18.59 -30.49 -15.35
N SER A 45 19.87 -30.81 -15.52
CA SER A 45 20.96 -30.22 -14.73
C SER A 45 21.15 -28.71 -14.99
N LEU A 46 20.96 -28.26 -16.24
CA LEU A 46 21.06 -26.85 -16.61
C LEU A 46 19.87 -26.04 -16.09
N LEU A 47 18.66 -26.62 -16.11
CA LEU A 47 17.48 -26.03 -15.51
C LEU A 47 17.64 -25.88 -14.00
N LEU A 48 18.15 -26.90 -13.31
CA LEU A 48 18.39 -26.85 -11.86
C LEU A 48 19.38 -25.73 -11.49
N LYS A 49 20.44 -25.53 -12.27
CA LYS A 49 21.36 -24.39 -12.08
C LYS A 49 20.65 -23.04 -12.23
N ARG A 50 19.76 -22.90 -13.21
CA ARG A 50 18.97 -21.67 -13.43
C ARG A 50 17.92 -21.45 -12.33
N GLU A 51 17.31 -22.52 -11.82
CA GLU A 51 16.40 -22.50 -10.67
C GLU A 51 17.10 -22.01 -9.41
N ILE A 52 18.27 -22.57 -9.09
CA ILE A 52 19.08 -22.11 -7.95
C ILE A 52 19.46 -20.64 -8.14
N GLN A 53 19.91 -20.24 -9.33
CA GLN A 53 20.27 -18.86 -9.60
C GLN A 53 19.07 -17.90 -9.43
N ALA A 54 17.89 -18.29 -9.90
CA ALA A 54 16.67 -17.52 -9.75
C ALA A 54 16.25 -17.38 -8.28
N VAL A 55 16.31 -18.47 -7.50
CA VAL A 55 15.99 -18.45 -6.06
C VAL A 55 16.96 -17.55 -5.31
N VAL A 56 18.27 -17.68 -5.57
CA VAL A 56 19.29 -16.82 -4.94
C VAL A 56 19.06 -15.35 -5.28
N ALA A 57 18.83 -15.04 -6.57
CA ALA A 57 18.56 -13.67 -7.00
C ALA A 57 17.29 -13.10 -6.37
N PHE A 58 16.22 -13.90 -6.31
CA PHE A 58 14.96 -13.54 -5.65
C PHE A 58 15.19 -13.24 -4.16
N THR A 59 15.86 -14.13 -3.43
CA THR A 59 16.16 -13.93 -2.00
C THR A 59 16.96 -12.66 -1.75
N VAL A 60 17.98 -12.38 -2.57
CA VAL A 60 18.80 -11.15 -2.43
C VAL A 60 17.95 -9.91 -2.67
N ILE A 61 17.14 -9.88 -3.74
CA ILE A 61 16.26 -8.74 -4.05
C ILE A 61 15.23 -8.54 -2.95
N SER A 62 14.60 -9.61 -2.46
CA SER A 62 13.64 -9.55 -1.36
C SER A 62 14.27 -8.97 -0.10
N VAL A 63 15.47 -9.42 0.31
CA VAL A 63 16.17 -8.88 1.49
C VAL A 63 16.46 -7.39 1.32
N VAL A 64 16.98 -6.97 0.16
CA VAL A 64 17.25 -5.55 -0.11
C VAL A 64 15.97 -4.71 -0.06
N LYS A 65 14.86 -5.23 -0.60
CA LYS A 65 13.55 -4.56 -0.55
C LYS A 65 13.00 -4.49 0.86
N THR A 66 13.12 -5.55 1.66
CA THR A 66 12.67 -5.56 3.06
C THR A 66 13.38 -4.50 3.90
N VAL A 67 14.67 -4.27 3.68
CA VAL A 67 15.44 -3.24 4.41
C VAL A 67 15.01 -1.82 4.01
N ARG A 68 14.54 -1.63 2.77
CA ARG A 68 14.11 -0.32 2.25
C ARG A 68 12.63 -0.04 2.47
N ALA A 69 11.83 -1.04 2.75
CA ALA A 69 10.40 -0.92 2.90
C ALA A 69 10.04 -0.40 4.29
N GLU A 70 9.17 0.61 4.33
CA GLU A 70 8.69 1.18 5.60
C GLU A 70 7.53 0.37 6.21
N THR A 71 6.77 -0.35 5.38
CA THR A 71 5.58 -1.10 5.82
C THR A 71 5.68 -2.57 5.42
N TRP A 72 5.30 -3.49 6.32
CA TRP A 72 5.18 -4.93 6.04
C TRP A 72 4.34 -5.27 4.80
N GLN A 73 3.31 -4.47 4.49
CA GLN A 73 2.48 -4.68 3.30
C GLN A 73 3.21 -4.37 1.99
N THR A 74 4.06 -3.33 1.99
CA THR A 74 4.92 -3.02 0.83
C THR A 74 5.94 -4.14 0.63
N VAL A 75 6.48 -4.72 1.71
CA VAL A 75 7.35 -5.90 1.64
C VAL A 75 6.62 -7.08 1.00
N ILE A 76 5.40 -7.38 1.45
CA ILE A 76 4.64 -8.52 0.94
C ILE A 76 4.26 -8.30 -0.53
N SER A 77 3.77 -7.12 -0.89
CA SER A 77 3.39 -6.77 -2.26
C SER A 77 4.57 -6.86 -3.22
N ASP A 78 5.71 -6.25 -2.86
CA ASP A 78 6.94 -6.32 -3.65
C ASP A 78 7.40 -7.78 -3.78
N THR A 79 7.41 -8.53 -2.68
CA THR A 79 7.85 -9.93 -2.67
C THR A 79 6.97 -10.79 -3.59
N LEU A 80 5.65 -10.61 -3.54
CA LEU A 80 4.72 -11.31 -4.43
C LEU A 80 4.90 -10.90 -5.89
N PHE A 81 5.14 -9.63 -6.17
CA PHE A 81 5.40 -9.13 -7.51
C PHE A 81 6.68 -9.73 -8.10
N PHE A 82 7.79 -9.69 -7.36
CA PHE A 82 9.03 -10.32 -7.79
C PHE A 82 8.87 -11.84 -7.93
N ALA A 83 8.15 -12.50 -7.02
CA ALA A 83 7.86 -13.92 -7.11
C ALA A 83 7.18 -14.29 -8.43
N LYS A 84 6.20 -13.50 -8.91
CA LYS A 84 5.56 -13.70 -10.21
C LYS A 84 6.53 -13.56 -11.38
N ILE A 85 7.40 -12.56 -11.34
CA ILE A 85 8.40 -12.31 -12.40
C ILE A 85 9.36 -13.50 -12.46
N PHE A 86 9.92 -13.91 -11.32
CA PHE A 86 10.84 -15.03 -11.25
C PHE A 86 10.16 -16.35 -11.66
N LEU A 87 8.92 -16.58 -11.25
CA LEU A 87 8.18 -17.78 -11.64
C LEU A 87 7.89 -17.81 -13.13
N THR A 88 7.48 -16.68 -13.72
CA THR A 88 7.28 -16.56 -15.17
C THR A 88 8.59 -16.74 -15.94
N ALA A 89 9.70 -16.19 -15.44
CA ALA A 89 11.02 -16.35 -16.05
C ALA A 89 11.50 -17.82 -16.00
N LEU A 90 11.28 -18.51 -14.87
CA LEU A 90 11.56 -19.94 -14.74
C LEU A 90 10.69 -20.79 -15.66
N ALA A 91 9.40 -20.45 -15.76
CA ALA A 91 8.49 -21.09 -16.72
C ALA A 91 8.98 -20.87 -18.15
N LEU A 92 9.43 -19.67 -18.53
CA LEU A 92 9.94 -19.36 -19.88
C LEU A 92 11.21 -20.13 -20.22
N VAL A 93 12.10 -20.31 -19.25
CA VAL A 93 13.30 -21.13 -19.40
C VAL A 93 12.96 -22.61 -19.61
N MET A 94 11.84 -23.08 -19.04
CA MET A 94 11.37 -24.46 -19.21
C MET A 94 10.61 -24.66 -20.52
N ASP A 95 9.57 -23.85 -20.77
CA ASP A 95 8.74 -23.85 -21.98
C ASP A 95 7.99 -22.51 -22.12
N TYR A 96 7.99 -21.93 -23.32
CA TYR A 96 7.25 -20.71 -23.63
C TYR A 96 5.72 -20.86 -23.45
N HIS A 97 5.15 -22.02 -23.79
CA HIS A 97 3.72 -22.26 -23.61
C HIS A 97 3.34 -22.22 -22.13
N LEU A 98 4.19 -22.80 -21.27
CA LEU A 98 3.98 -22.77 -19.84
C LEU A 98 4.08 -21.36 -19.27
N ALA A 99 5.05 -20.57 -19.74
CA ALA A 99 5.18 -19.17 -19.34
C ALA A 99 3.95 -18.35 -19.69
N PHE A 100 3.37 -18.58 -20.87
CA PHE A 100 2.11 -17.94 -21.29
C PHE A 100 0.96 -18.29 -20.34
N TRP A 101 0.80 -19.55 -19.96
CA TRP A 101 -0.23 -19.97 -19.01
C TRP A 101 -0.04 -19.35 -17.62
N TYR A 102 1.18 -19.31 -17.10
CA TYR A 102 1.47 -18.64 -15.83
C TYR A 102 1.16 -17.14 -15.89
N ALA A 103 1.55 -16.46 -16.98
CA ALA A 103 1.24 -15.05 -17.18
C ALA A 103 -0.28 -14.81 -17.20
N LEU A 104 -1.05 -15.66 -17.91
CA LEU A 104 -2.51 -15.58 -17.96
C LEU A 104 -3.14 -15.78 -16.58
N VAL A 105 -2.69 -16.79 -15.83
CA VAL A 105 -3.17 -17.04 -14.45
C VAL A 105 -2.90 -15.82 -13.58
N PHE A 106 -1.69 -15.23 -13.64
CA PHE A 106 -1.38 -14.04 -12.86
C PHE A 106 -2.21 -12.82 -13.23
N ILE A 107 -2.52 -12.63 -14.52
CA ILE A 107 -3.42 -11.56 -14.98
C ILE A 107 -4.84 -11.79 -14.42
N VAL A 108 -5.36 -13.01 -14.54
CA VAL A 108 -6.68 -13.37 -14.04
C VAL A 108 -6.76 -13.19 -12.52
N THR A 109 -5.76 -13.68 -11.77
CA THR A 109 -5.68 -13.47 -10.32
C THR A 109 -5.61 -12.00 -9.97
N HIS A 110 -4.90 -11.17 -10.74
CA HIS A 110 -4.85 -9.73 -10.50
C HIS A 110 -6.21 -9.03 -10.72
N ILE A 111 -6.97 -9.46 -11.73
CA ILE A 111 -8.31 -8.93 -11.98
C ILE A 111 -9.30 -9.38 -10.90
N LEU A 112 -9.23 -10.65 -10.48
CA LEU A 112 -10.15 -11.23 -9.49
C LEU A 112 -9.84 -10.81 -8.05
N THR A 113 -8.56 -10.60 -7.73
CA THR A 113 -8.12 -10.30 -6.37
C THR A 113 -7.29 -9.01 -6.36
N GLN A 114 -7.91 -7.96 -5.84
CA GLN A 114 -7.19 -6.73 -5.49
C GLN A 114 -6.53 -6.92 -4.13
N GLN A 115 -5.35 -6.33 -3.95
CA GLN A 115 -4.68 -6.38 -2.65
C GLN A 115 -5.58 -5.71 -1.60
N PRO A 116 -5.90 -6.40 -0.48
CA PRO A 116 -6.82 -5.85 0.51
C PRO A 116 -6.26 -4.54 1.08
N PRO A 117 -7.09 -3.48 1.22
CA PRO A 117 -6.68 -2.23 1.85
C PRO A 117 -6.31 -2.47 3.33
N TYR A 118 -5.37 -1.69 3.85
CA TYR A 118 -5.00 -1.79 5.26
C TYR A 118 -6.15 -1.33 6.17
N GLU A 119 -6.71 -2.27 6.93
CA GLU A 119 -7.56 -1.95 8.07
C GLU A 119 -6.71 -1.94 9.34
N GLY A 120 -5.94 -0.87 9.51
CA GLY A 120 -5.29 -0.58 10.79
C GLY A 120 -6.28 -0.01 11.78
N LEU A 121 -6.14 -0.40 13.05
CA LEU A 121 -6.87 0.19 14.18
C LEU A 121 -6.30 1.58 14.49
N GLY A 122 -6.60 2.56 13.64
CA GLY A 122 -6.25 3.97 13.86
C GLY A 122 -7.33 4.72 14.62
N ASN A 123 -6.97 5.81 15.30
CA ASN A 123 -7.92 6.76 15.87
C ASN A 123 -8.46 7.74 14.81
N SER A 124 -8.20 7.49 13.53
CA SER A 124 -8.70 8.30 12.43
C SER A 124 -10.20 8.13 12.28
N ILE A 125 -10.95 9.22 12.36
CA ILE A 125 -12.39 9.22 12.20
C ILE A 125 -12.71 9.16 10.70
N GLN A 126 -13.56 8.22 10.29
CA GLN A 126 -14.07 8.21 8.93
C GLN A 126 -15.13 9.31 8.81
N LEU A 127 -14.83 10.34 8.01
CA LEU A 127 -15.64 11.55 7.90
C LEU A 127 -16.39 11.56 6.57
N THR A 128 -17.70 11.73 6.65
CA THR A 128 -18.50 12.17 5.49
C THR A 128 -18.15 13.63 5.20
N PRO A 129 -18.17 14.09 3.93
CA PRO A 129 -17.86 15.49 3.60
C PRO A 129 -18.68 16.51 4.41
N LEU A 130 -19.98 16.22 4.60
CA LEU A 130 -20.87 17.05 5.43
C LEU A 130 -20.45 17.09 6.91
N HIS A 131 -19.94 15.98 7.43
CA HIS A 131 -19.47 15.92 8.82
C HIS A 131 -18.12 16.64 8.99
N LEU A 132 -17.23 16.53 7.99
CA LEU A 132 -16.00 17.31 7.96
C LEU A 132 -16.30 18.82 7.97
N GLU A 133 -17.24 19.29 7.15
CA GLU A 133 -17.62 20.70 7.13
C GLU A 133 -18.23 21.19 8.44
N ALA A 134 -19.10 20.38 9.04
CA ALA A 134 -19.65 20.69 10.36
C ALA A 134 -18.52 20.81 11.39
N LEU A 135 -17.56 19.89 11.40
CA LEU A 135 -16.39 19.93 12.30
C LEU A 135 -15.50 21.15 12.07
N LEU A 136 -15.28 21.53 10.80
CA LEU A 136 -14.48 22.69 10.43
C LEU A 136 -15.19 24.02 10.79
N THR A 137 -16.53 24.06 10.72
CA THR A 137 -17.33 25.28 10.95
C THR A 137 -17.67 25.48 12.42
N GLU A 138 -17.95 24.40 13.16
CA GLU A 138 -18.36 24.47 14.57
C GLU A 138 -17.20 24.78 15.53
N GLY A 139 -15.94 24.65 15.10
CA GLY A 139 -14.74 25.15 15.80
C GLY A 139 -14.48 24.60 17.21
N ASN A 140 -15.28 23.63 17.66
CA ASN A 140 -15.39 23.21 19.05
C ASN A 140 -14.43 22.06 19.42
N THR A 141 -14.08 21.19 18.47
CA THR A 141 -13.55 19.86 18.80
C THR A 141 -12.02 19.80 18.86
N SER A 142 -11.31 20.40 17.90
CA SER A 142 -9.84 20.42 17.86
C SER A 142 -9.33 21.60 17.03
N ARG A 143 -8.23 22.21 17.48
CA ARG A 143 -7.60 23.35 16.80
C ARG A 143 -7.06 22.98 15.41
N PHE A 144 -6.50 21.79 15.27
CA PHE A 144 -5.90 21.27 14.06
C PHE A 144 -6.59 19.97 13.63
N TRP A 145 -6.85 19.86 12.33
CA TRP A 145 -7.39 18.66 11.70
C TRP A 145 -6.50 18.26 10.53
N LEU A 146 -5.87 17.08 10.62
CA LEU A 146 -5.19 16.49 9.48
C LEU A 146 -6.15 15.51 8.82
N VAL A 147 -6.46 15.73 7.55
CA VAL A 147 -7.45 14.95 6.79
C VAL A 147 -6.79 14.29 5.59
N GLU A 148 -6.93 12.97 5.50
CA GLU A 148 -6.55 12.17 4.33
C GLU A 148 -7.75 12.03 3.39
N PHE A 149 -7.58 12.52 2.16
CA PHE A 149 -8.48 12.27 1.04
C PHE A 149 -7.93 11.13 0.19
N ARG A 150 -8.65 10.01 0.16
CA ARG A 150 -8.25 8.80 -0.56
C ARG A 150 -9.31 8.35 -1.55
N ALA A 151 -8.90 7.64 -2.58
CA ALA A 151 -9.79 6.83 -3.41
C ALA A 151 -9.28 5.38 -3.37
N LEU A 152 -10.10 4.46 -2.84
CA LEU A 152 -9.73 3.06 -2.60
C LEU A 152 -9.41 2.26 -3.89
N SER A 153 -9.65 2.84 -5.07
CA SER A 153 -9.38 2.20 -6.36
C SER A 153 -7.93 2.31 -6.85
N THR A 154 -7.04 3.00 -6.14
CA THR A 154 -5.65 3.25 -6.60
C THR A 154 -4.60 2.48 -5.76
N SER A 155 -3.67 1.80 -6.42
CA SER A 155 -2.61 0.99 -5.77
C SER A 155 -1.69 1.79 -4.83
N THR A 156 -1.50 3.08 -5.11
CA THR A 156 -0.79 4.02 -4.24
C THR A 156 -1.49 4.20 -2.90
N CYS A 157 -2.83 4.37 -2.91
CA CYS A 157 -3.65 4.50 -1.72
C CYS A 157 -3.62 3.24 -0.84
N ILE A 158 -3.51 2.05 -1.44
CA ILE A 158 -3.40 0.78 -0.69
C ILE A 158 -2.08 0.73 0.08
N CYS A 159 -0.96 1.18 -0.51
CA CYS A 159 0.34 1.18 0.16
C CYS A 159 0.45 2.26 1.26
N THR A 160 -0.07 3.47 1.01
CA THR A 160 0.00 4.60 1.94
C THR A 160 -1.03 4.54 3.07
N SER A 161 -2.10 3.74 2.91
CA SER A 161 -3.14 3.56 3.93
C SER A 161 -2.64 3.06 5.28
N SER A 162 -1.42 2.51 5.34
CA SER A 162 -0.78 2.07 6.57
C SER A 162 -0.21 3.19 7.45
N PHE A 163 0.21 4.31 6.87
CA PHE A 163 0.92 5.35 7.61
C PHE A 163 -0.01 6.24 8.44
N PHE A 164 -1.15 6.61 7.86
CA PHE A 164 -2.06 7.58 8.46
C PHE A 164 -2.71 7.08 9.77
N PRO A 165 -3.17 5.81 9.87
CA PRO A 165 -3.60 5.22 11.14
C PRO A 165 -2.50 5.22 12.20
N GLU A 166 -1.25 4.86 11.84
CA GLU A 166 -0.13 4.88 12.80
C GLU A 166 0.20 6.29 13.30
N LEU A 167 0.16 7.28 12.40
CA LEU A 167 0.34 8.69 12.77
C LEU A 167 -0.77 9.16 13.69
N SER A 168 -2.02 8.75 13.43
CA SER A 168 -3.16 9.09 14.28
C SER A 168 -2.98 8.56 15.71
N ILE A 169 -2.43 7.36 15.89
CA ILE A 169 -2.17 6.79 17.23
C ILE A 169 -1.08 7.57 17.96
N THR A 170 -0.05 8.02 17.23
CA THR A 170 1.14 8.64 17.82
C THR A 170 0.94 10.11 18.16
N TYR A 171 0.25 10.85 17.28
CA TYR A 171 0.16 12.31 17.34
C TYR A 171 -1.22 12.84 17.70
N SER A 172 -2.27 12.01 17.71
CA SER A 172 -3.61 12.49 18.10
C SER A 172 -3.62 12.97 19.54
N ASN A 173 -4.14 14.17 19.73
CA ASN A 173 -4.28 14.82 21.02
C ASN A 173 -5.49 15.77 20.98
N LYS A 174 -5.78 16.49 22.08
CA LYS A 174 -6.94 17.40 22.14
C LYS A 174 -6.90 18.53 21.11
N ASN A 175 -5.70 18.91 20.67
CA ASN A 175 -5.50 19.98 19.69
C ASN A 175 -5.37 19.45 18.25
N LEU A 176 -4.99 18.19 18.04
CA LEU A 176 -4.76 17.59 16.72
C LEU A 176 -5.58 16.32 16.55
N SER A 177 -6.56 16.39 15.63
CA SER A 177 -7.40 15.26 15.25
C SER A 177 -7.10 14.79 13.82
N PHE A 178 -7.39 13.52 13.56
CA PHE A 178 -7.13 12.85 12.28
C PHE A 178 -8.45 12.39 11.65
N GLY A 179 -8.64 12.71 10.36
CA GLY A 179 -9.83 12.35 9.61
C GLY A 179 -9.50 11.67 8.29
N VAL A 180 -10.37 10.77 7.82
CA VAL A 180 -10.25 10.12 6.51
C VAL A 180 -11.54 10.33 5.73
N VAL A 181 -11.42 10.86 4.52
CA VAL A 181 -12.52 11.05 3.57
C VAL A 181 -12.28 10.18 2.34
N ASP A 182 -13.28 9.37 2.00
CA ASP A 182 -13.25 8.53 0.81
C ASP A 182 -13.91 9.23 -0.38
N LEU A 183 -13.09 9.71 -1.31
CA LEU A 183 -13.53 10.36 -2.54
C LEU A 183 -14.13 9.37 -3.54
N GLY A 184 -13.85 8.07 -3.40
CA GLY A 184 -14.50 7.03 -4.22
C GLY A 184 -15.98 6.88 -3.88
N LEU A 185 -16.36 7.10 -2.62
CA LEU A 185 -17.75 7.09 -2.16
C LEU A 185 -18.43 8.46 -2.34
N PHE A 186 -17.66 9.55 -2.23
CA PHE A 186 -18.18 10.92 -2.27
C PHE A 186 -17.44 11.79 -3.30
N PRO A 187 -17.70 11.59 -4.61
CA PRO A 187 -17.00 12.35 -5.65
C PRO A 187 -17.28 13.85 -5.58
N ASN A 188 -18.48 14.25 -5.13
CA ASN A 188 -18.88 15.66 -4.97
C ASN A 188 -18.02 16.42 -3.95
N ALA A 189 -17.36 15.71 -3.03
CA ALA A 189 -16.43 16.33 -2.09
C ALA A 189 -15.17 16.85 -2.78
N ALA A 190 -14.74 16.19 -3.86
CA ALA A 190 -13.52 16.55 -4.56
C ALA A 190 -13.60 17.96 -5.16
N GLU A 191 -14.71 18.29 -5.83
CA GLU A 191 -14.90 19.64 -6.40
C GLU A 191 -14.89 20.72 -5.31
N LYS A 192 -15.46 20.42 -4.14
CA LYS A 192 -15.59 21.37 -3.04
C LYS A 192 -14.26 21.71 -2.35
N PHE A 193 -13.34 20.74 -2.28
CA PHE A 193 -11.98 20.95 -1.77
C PHE A 193 -10.97 21.23 -2.90
N GLU A 194 -11.45 21.58 -4.09
CA GLU A 194 -10.64 21.86 -5.30
C GLU A 194 -9.70 20.70 -5.71
N ILE A 195 -10.10 19.46 -5.41
CA ILE A 195 -9.38 18.24 -5.73
C ILE A 195 -9.82 17.78 -7.12
N SER A 196 -8.88 17.71 -8.06
CA SER A 196 -9.15 17.22 -9.41
C SER A 196 -9.24 15.67 -9.43
N LEU A 197 -10.45 15.10 -9.40
CA LEU A 197 -10.65 13.64 -9.58
C LEU A 197 -10.10 13.11 -10.91
N ALA A 198 -10.03 13.95 -11.95
CA ALA A 198 -9.42 13.61 -13.23
C ALA A 198 -7.91 13.26 -13.12
N ARG A 199 -7.24 13.69 -12.04
CA ARG A 199 -5.83 13.40 -11.77
C ARG A 199 -5.71 12.44 -10.57
N LEU A 200 -6.11 11.18 -10.76
CA LEU A 200 -5.95 10.10 -9.77
C LEU A 200 -4.50 9.92 -9.28
N ASN A 201 -3.52 10.41 -10.03
CA ASN A 201 -2.10 10.41 -9.65
C ASN A 201 -1.77 11.36 -8.48
N GLN A 202 -2.74 12.16 -8.02
CA GLN A 202 -2.64 13.08 -6.89
C GLN A 202 -3.14 12.48 -5.57
N LEU A 203 -3.67 11.25 -5.61
CA LEU A 203 -4.20 10.58 -4.43
C LEU A 203 -3.19 9.56 -3.89
N PRO A 204 -3.08 9.43 -2.55
CA PRO A 204 -3.82 10.18 -1.53
C PRO A 204 -3.34 11.63 -1.36
N LEU A 205 -4.27 12.51 -0.99
CA LEU A 205 -4.00 13.92 -0.67
C LEU A 205 -4.22 14.13 0.83
N TYR A 206 -3.28 14.81 1.49
CA TYR A 206 -3.33 15.15 2.90
C TYR A 206 -3.50 16.66 3.02
N ILE A 207 -4.56 17.10 3.70
CA ILE A 207 -4.80 18.52 3.95
C ILE A 207 -4.85 18.74 5.46
N LEU A 208 -4.14 19.77 5.89
CA LEU A 208 -4.16 20.22 7.27
C LEU A 208 -4.99 21.50 7.38
N PHE A 209 -5.97 21.45 8.27
CA PHE A 209 -6.82 22.57 8.64
C PHE A 209 -6.44 23.10 10.03
N GLU A 210 -6.42 24.42 10.19
CA GLU A 210 -6.35 25.11 11.47
C GLU A 210 -7.60 25.99 11.62
N ASN A 211 -8.39 25.77 12.67
CA ASN A 211 -9.62 26.51 12.96
C ASN A 211 -10.56 26.67 11.75
N GLY A 212 -10.73 25.61 10.97
CA GLY A 212 -11.61 25.60 9.79
C GLY A 212 -11.00 26.15 8.51
N THR A 213 -9.78 26.67 8.55
CA THR A 213 -9.06 27.19 7.37
C THR A 213 -7.98 26.21 6.91
N GLU A 214 -7.82 26.06 5.59
CA GLU A 214 -6.75 25.25 5.03
C GLU A 214 -5.40 25.94 5.19
N VAL A 215 -4.43 25.26 5.81
CA VAL A 215 -3.08 25.80 6.04
C VAL A 215 -2.10 25.27 5.00
N THR A 216 -2.08 23.96 4.80
CA THR A 216 -1.13 23.27 3.92
C THR A 216 -1.75 22.00 3.34
N ARG A 217 -1.38 21.66 2.10
CA ARG A 217 -1.76 20.43 1.40
C ARG A 217 -0.53 19.69 0.87
N PHE A 218 -0.59 18.36 0.87
CA PHE A 218 0.44 17.49 0.33
C PHE A 218 -0.19 16.31 -0.43
N PRO A 219 0.23 15.97 -1.66
CA PRO A 219 1.29 16.60 -2.46
C PRO A 219 0.95 18.03 -2.93
N GLU A 220 1.95 18.91 -3.01
CA GLU A 220 1.79 20.25 -3.58
C GLU A 220 1.56 20.18 -5.10
N LEU A 221 0.74 21.10 -5.61
CA LEU A 221 0.47 21.23 -7.04
C LEU A 221 1.58 22.10 -7.66
N ASP A 222 2.51 21.51 -8.40
CA ASP A 222 3.42 22.32 -9.22
C ASP A 222 2.62 23.07 -10.30
N PHE A 223 3.03 24.31 -10.58
CA PHE A 223 2.45 25.20 -11.62
C PHE A 223 2.40 24.57 -13.02
N GLN A 224 3.11 23.46 -13.24
CA GLN A 224 3.16 22.72 -14.50
C GLN A 224 2.31 21.43 -14.53
N GLY A 225 1.53 21.16 -13.47
CA GLY A 225 0.59 20.03 -13.42
C GLY A 225 1.24 18.65 -13.25
N THR A 226 2.55 18.60 -13.03
CA THR A 226 3.30 17.36 -12.73
C THR A 226 3.37 17.17 -11.21
N VAL A 227 2.84 16.05 -10.75
CA VAL A 227 2.89 15.67 -9.33
C VAL A 227 4.31 15.20 -9.02
N PHE A 228 4.96 15.76 -8.00
CA PHE A 228 6.24 15.24 -7.52
C PHE A 228 6.04 13.79 -7.05
N SER A 229 6.45 12.83 -7.87
CA SER A 229 6.31 11.39 -7.59
C SER A 229 7.37 10.89 -6.60
N SER A 230 7.65 11.66 -5.55
CA SER A 230 8.37 11.14 -4.40
C SER A 230 7.41 10.25 -3.64
N SER A 231 7.69 8.93 -3.63
CA SER A 231 6.95 7.93 -2.86
C SER A 231 6.60 8.48 -1.47
N ILE A 232 5.31 8.64 -1.19
CA ILE A 232 4.82 9.22 0.07
C ILE A 232 5.31 8.34 1.21
N THR A 233 6.10 8.94 2.10
CA THR A 233 6.86 8.29 3.16
C THR A 233 6.42 8.86 4.51
N LYS A 234 6.33 8.05 5.57
CA LYS A 234 5.88 8.51 6.90
C LYS A 234 6.71 9.70 7.40
N LYS A 235 8.04 9.61 7.25
CA LYS A 235 9.00 10.66 7.64
C LYS A 235 8.77 11.97 6.89
N LEU A 236 8.40 11.89 5.62
CA LEU A 236 8.16 13.06 4.79
C LEU A 236 6.88 13.77 5.24
N LEU A 237 5.83 13.02 5.57
CA LEU A 237 4.59 13.56 6.13
C LEU A 237 4.83 14.24 7.49
N CYS A 238 5.54 13.57 8.40
CA CYS A 238 5.90 14.14 9.71
C CYS A 238 6.66 15.46 9.58
N LYS A 239 7.63 15.51 8.66
CA LYS A 239 8.45 16.71 8.41
C LYS A 239 7.63 17.82 7.77
N HIS A 240 6.81 17.51 6.76
CA HIS A 240 6.05 18.51 6.00
C HIS A 240 4.98 19.18 6.86
N PHE A 241 4.25 18.42 7.69
CA PHE A 241 3.23 18.98 8.58
C PHE A 241 3.77 19.40 9.97
N GLU A 242 5.08 19.32 10.17
CA GLU A 242 5.76 19.62 11.45
C GLU A 242 5.10 18.94 12.67
N LEU A 243 4.69 17.67 12.53
CA LEU A 243 3.90 16.95 13.54
C LEU A 243 4.61 16.89 14.90
N ASP A 244 5.93 16.69 14.89
CA ASP A 244 6.74 16.64 16.12
C ASP A 244 6.74 17.97 16.88
N LYS A 245 6.83 19.09 16.16
CA LYS A 245 6.82 20.42 16.76
C LYS A 245 5.46 20.74 17.39
N ARG A 246 4.37 20.38 16.72
CA ARG A 246 3.00 20.59 17.22
C ARG A 246 2.71 19.75 18.46
N LEU A 247 3.24 18.52 18.51
CA LEU A 247 3.16 17.69 19.70
C LEU A 247 3.93 18.32 20.87
N LEU A 248 5.13 18.85 20.60
CA LEU A 248 5.93 19.56 21.60
C LEU A 248 5.23 20.83 22.10
N ASP A 249 4.67 21.65 21.21
CA ASP A 249 3.93 22.86 21.58
C ASP A 249 2.74 22.53 22.49
N TYR A 250 2.00 21.44 22.20
CA TYR A 250 0.93 20.94 23.07
C TYR A 250 1.43 20.52 24.45
N ILE A 251 2.55 19.77 24.53
CA ILE A 251 3.14 19.33 25.81
C ILE A 251 3.63 20.53 26.63
N VAL A 252 4.16 21.55 25.95
CA VAL A 252 4.68 22.78 26.58
C VAL A 252 3.53 23.75 26.95
N GLY A 253 2.31 23.52 26.45
CA GLY A 253 1.13 24.33 26.76
C GLY A 253 1.09 25.67 26.01
N LYS A 254 1.69 25.74 24.82
CA LYS A 254 1.58 26.86 23.87
C LYS A 254 0.49 26.62 22.84
#